data_AF-A0A4Y1Z9T8-F1
#
_entry.id   AF-A0A4Y1Z9T8-F1
#
_cell.length_a   1.000
_cell.length_b   1.000
_cell.length_c   1.000
_cell.angle_alpha   90.00
_cell.angle_beta   90.00
_cell.angle_gamma   90.00
#
_symmetry.space_group_name_H-M   'P 1'
#
loop_
_entity.id
_entity.type
_entity.pdbx_description
1 polymer ?
#
loop_
_entity_poly.entity_id
_entity_poly.type
_entity_poly.pdbx_seq_one_letter_code
_entity_poly.pdbx_strand_id
1 'polypeptide(L)'
;MDEIPFCVRDVLNRPLFQRAIVLAGAQGVYREVRWVHILEIIHAAPYVSKHDLILTTGLWLKRSAKSGIEYMRQIIEHQTAGLCIEFGTTVDEIPDQIIDLCDSYDFPLILFRQPVRFEEITQDIHAHIINQHFGLLKK
;
A
#
# COMPACT_ATOMS: atom_id res chain seq x y z
N MET A 1 14.84 20.27 13.67
CA MET A 1 13.82 20.50 12.63
C MET A 1 13.30 19.12 12.33
N ASP A 2 12.11 18.80 12.83
CA ASP A 2 11.53 17.46 12.62
C ASP A 2 11.33 17.27 11.12
N GLU A 3 11.98 16.25 10.59
CA GLU A 3 11.94 15.92 9.16
C GLU A 3 10.52 15.47 8.83
N ILE A 4 9.89 16.08 7.82
CA ILE A 4 8.54 15.69 7.40
C ILE A 4 8.65 14.30 6.76
N PRO A 5 8.02 13.27 7.34
CA PRO A 5 8.15 11.89 6.84
C PRO A 5 7.52 11.75 5.45
N PHE A 6 8.15 10.97 4.59
CA PHE A 6 7.56 10.56 3.31
C PHE A 6 6.33 9.68 3.58
N CYS A 7 5.15 10.11 3.12
CA CYS A 7 3.87 9.48 3.45
C CYS A 7 3.09 9.02 2.22
N VAL A 8 1.98 8.31 2.44
CA VAL A 8 1.10 7.81 1.37
C VAL A 8 0.63 8.96 0.45
N ARG A 9 0.34 10.15 0.98
CA ARG A 9 -0.02 11.33 0.19
C ARG A 9 1.09 11.72 -0.79
N ASP A 10 2.35 11.63 -0.37
CA ASP A 10 3.49 11.94 -1.23
C ASP A 10 3.64 10.89 -2.33
N VAL A 11 3.38 9.62 -2.02
CA VAL A 11 3.29 8.53 -3.01
C VAL A 11 2.17 8.79 -4.02
N LEU A 12 0.98 9.19 -3.57
CA LEU A 12 -0.17 9.48 -4.44
C LEU A 12 0.09 10.65 -5.40
N ASN A 13 0.98 11.59 -5.04
CA ASN A 13 1.38 12.71 -5.90
C ASN A 13 2.38 12.32 -6.99
N ARG A 14 2.87 11.07 -7.00
CA ARG A 14 3.87 10.63 -8.00
C ARG A 14 3.22 10.31 -9.34
N PRO A 15 3.93 10.47 -10.48
CA PRO A 15 3.36 10.24 -11.81
C PRO A 15 2.72 8.86 -11.99
N LEU A 16 3.31 7.82 -11.39
CA LEU A 16 2.81 6.44 -11.45
C LEU A 16 1.45 6.23 -10.75
N PHE A 17 1.06 7.16 -9.87
CA PHE A 17 -0.19 7.11 -9.10
C PHE A 17 -1.28 8.03 -9.65
N GLN A 18 -1.07 8.73 -10.77
CA GLN A 18 -2.06 9.67 -11.35
C GLN A 18 -3.43 9.05 -11.64
N ARG A 19 -3.46 7.73 -11.91
CA ARG A 19 -4.70 6.97 -12.19
C ARG A 19 -5.13 6.09 -11.01
N ALA A 20 -4.42 6.18 -9.89
CA ALA A 20 -4.78 5.48 -8.67
C ALA A 20 -5.91 6.23 -7.95
N ILE A 21 -6.76 5.48 -7.26
CA ILE A 21 -7.88 6.03 -6.49
C ILE A 21 -7.74 5.51 -5.06
N VAL A 22 -7.85 6.39 -4.07
CA VAL A 22 -8.02 5.95 -2.69
C VAL A 22 -9.46 5.48 -2.53
N LEU A 23 -9.66 4.17 -2.46
CA LEU A 23 -10.97 3.53 -2.38
C LEU A 23 -11.54 3.59 -0.96
N ALA A 24 -10.69 3.51 0.05
CA ALA A 24 -11.06 3.55 1.47
C ALA A 24 -9.89 4.05 2.33
N GLY A 25 -10.16 4.41 3.59
CA GLY A 25 -9.17 4.84 4.57
C GLY A 25 -8.52 6.19 4.23
N ALA A 26 -9.27 7.10 3.63
CA ALA A 26 -8.74 8.35 3.08
C ALA A 26 -8.07 9.27 4.11
N GLN A 27 -8.43 9.18 5.41
CA GLN A 27 -7.75 9.94 6.47
C GLN A 27 -6.34 9.40 6.77
N GLY A 28 -6.06 8.16 6.35
CA GLY A 28 -4.79 7.48 6.53
C GLY A 28 -3.68 7.90 5.57
N VAL A 29 -3.93 8.82 4.63
CA VAL A 29 -2.93 9.21 3.62
C VAL A 29 -1.67 9.85 4.21
N TYR A 30 -1.68 10.19 5.50
CA TYR A 30 -0.52 10.72 6.22
C TYR A 30 0.36 9.65 6.86
N ARG A 31 0.01 8.36 6.72
CA ARG A 31 0.85 7.25 7.21
C ARG A 31 2.20 7.27 6.51
N GLU A 32 3.26 7.14 7.31
CA GLU A 32 4.64 7.11 6.83
C GLU A 32 4.87 5.87 5.94
N VAL A 33 5.64 6.04 4.88
CA VAL A 33 6.07 5.00 3.94
C VAL A 33 7.59 4.88 4.03
N ARG A 34 8.08 3.74 4.52
CA ARG A 34 9.52 3.45 4.63
C ARG A 34 10.02 2.41 3.64
N TRP A 35 9.10 1.64 3.10
CA TRP A 35 9.41 0.62 2.12
C TRP A 35 8.19 0.36 1.23
N VAL A 36 8.44 -0.18 0.04
CA VAL A 36 7.40 -0.71 -0.83
C VAL A 36 7.83 -2.08 -1.34
N HIS A 37 6.90 -3.03 -1.41
CA HIS A 37 7.15 -4.35 -1.98
C HIS A 37 5.87 -5.02 -2.47
N ILE A 38 6.04 -6.09 -3.22
CA ILE A 38 4.94 -6.88 -3.78
C ILE A 38 4.68 -8.08 -2.88
N LEU A 39 3.41 -8.36 -2.56
CA LEU A 39 3.05 -9.48 -1.70
C LEU A 39 1.81 -10.24 -2.21
N GLU A 40 2.04 -11.48 -2.68
CA GLU A 40 1.00 -12.38 -3.24
C GLU A 40 0.83 -13.65 -2.41
N ILE A 41 0.67 -13.49 -1.10
CA ILE A 41 0.48 -14.59 -0.15
C ILE A 41 -0.68 -14.31 0.80
N ILE A 42 -1.22 -15.35 1.44
CA ILE A 42 -2.37 -15.23 2.35
C ILE A 42 -1.92 -14.89 3.77
N HIS A 43 -0.78 -15.43 4.19
CA HIS A 43 -0.20 -15.22 5.51
C HIS A 43 0.86 -14.11 5.44
N ALA A 44 0.41 -12.86 5.40
CA ALA A 44 1.25 -11.68 5.23
C ALA A 44 2.09 -11.36 6.46
N ALA A 45 1.61 -11.64 7.67
CA ALA A 45 2.20 -11.17 8.93
C ALA A 45 3.74 -11.35 9.04
N PRO A 46 4.34 -12.51 8.71
CA PRO A 46 5.80 -12.68 8.82
C PRO A 46 6.63 -11.89 7.80
N TYR A 47 5.99 -11.31 6.78
CA TYR A 47 6.63 -10.71 5.62
C TYR A 47 6.37 -9.22 5.47
N VAL A 48 5.67 -8.61 6.44
CA VAL A 48 5.35 -7.20 6.45
C VAL A 48 5.95 -6.53 7.68
N SER A 49 6.35 -5.27 7.50
CA SER A 49 6.86 -4.40 8.54
C SER A 49 6.03 -3.14 8.65
N LYS A 50 6.16 -2.47 9.80
CA LYS A 50 5.60 -1.15 10.00
C LYS A 50 6.06 -0.20 8.89
N HIS A 51 5.12 0.59 8.37
CA HIS A 51 5.32 1.55 7.27
C HIS A 51 5.63 0.94 5.89
N ASP A 52 5.42 -0.37 5.70
CA ASP A 52 5.45 -0.96 4.36
C ASP A 52 4.24 -0.54 3.54
N LEU A 53 4.44 -0.08 2.32
CA LEU A 53 3.38 0.04 1.33
C LEU A 53 3.34 -1.26 0.51
N ILE A 54 2.22 -1.97 0.55
CA ILE A 54 2.10 -3.28 -0.09
C ILE A 54 1.48 -3.13 -1.47
N LEU A 55 2.06 -3.78 -2.49
CA LEU A 55 1.52 -3.89 -3.83
C LEU A 55 0.99 -5.31 -4.06
N THR A 56 -0.22 -5.45 -4.60
CA THR A 56 -0.81 -6.75 -4.91
C THR A 56 -1.80 -6.71 -6.08
N THR A 57 -1.98 -7.83 -6.74
CA THR A 57 -3.06 -8.15 -7.69
C THR A 57 -4.30 -8.71 -6.98
N GLY A 58 -4.21 -8.99 -5.67
CA GLY A 58 -5.31 -9.44 -4.85
C GLY A 58 -5.71 -10.91 -5.05
N LEU A 59 -4.82 -11.79 -5.52
CA LEU A 59 -5.12 -13.21 -5.77
C LEU A 59 -5.78 -13.92 -4.57
N TRP A 60 -5.42 -13.53 -3.37
CA TRP A 60 -5.98 -14.06 -2.12
C TRP A 60 -7.47 -13.72 -1.91
N LEU A 61 -8.00 -12.65 -2.54
CA LEU A 61 -9.43 -12.28 -2.47
C LEU A 61 -10.33 -13.31 -3.15
N LYS A 62 -9.86 -13.95 -4.24
CA LYS A 62 -10.64 -14.97 -4.97
C LYS A 62 -10.92 -16.22 -4.15
N ARG A 63 -10.14 -16.49 -3.11
CA ARG A 63 -10.29 -17.70 -2.31
C ARG A 63 -11.54 -17.65 -1.43
N SER A 64 -11.74 -16.53 -0.72
CA SER A 64 -12.95 -16.24 0.03
C SER A 64 -12.90 -14.82 0.61
N ALA A 65 -14.06 -14.21 0.88
CA ALA A 65 -14.14 -12.96 1.63
C ALA A 65 -13.45 -13.05 3.01
N LYS A 66 -13.56 -14.20 3.70
CA LYS A 66 -12.89 -14.45 4.98
C LYS A 66 -11.37 -14.37 4.87
N SER A 67 -10.78 -14.94 3.81
CA SER A 67 -9.34 -14.85 3.54
C SER A 67 -8.91 -13.40 3.34
N GLY A 68 -9.74 -12.58 2.69
CA GLY A 68 -9.45 -11.18 2.51
C GLY A 68 -9.47 -10.37 3.79
N ILE A 69 -10.50 -10.55 4.62
CA ILE A 69 -10.57 -9.89 5.93
C ILE A 69 -9.37 -10.28 6.82
N GLU A 70 -8.99 -11.56 6.81
CA GLU A 70 -7.82 -12.03 7.57
C GLU A 70 -6.51 -11.42 7.07
N TYR A 71 -6.33 -11.31 5.75
CA TYR A 71 -5.17 -10.64 5.16
C TYR A 71 -5.13 -9.16 5.58
N MET A 72 -6.25 -8.46 5.48
CA MET A 72 -6.35 -7.05 5.86
C MET A 72 -6.04 -6.84 7.33
N ARG A 73 -6.56 -7.69 8.23
CA ARG A 73 -6.23 -7.64 9.66
C ARG A 73 -4.74 -7.77 9.91
N GLN A 74 -4.08 -8.76 9.28
CA GLN A 74 -2.65 -8.96 9.44
C GLN A 74 -1.85 -7.69 9.09
N ILE A 75 -2.11 -7.07 7.93
CA ILE A 75 -1.33 -5.90 7.50
C ILE A 75 -1.65 -4.64 8.32
N ILE A 76 -2.91 -4.45 8.72
CA ILE A 76 -3.33 -3.33 9.58
C ILE A 76 -2.67 -3.44 10.97
N GLU A 77 -2.71 -4.62 11.58
CA GLU A 77 -2.12 -4.89 12.90
C GLU A 77 -0.60 -4.70 12.91
N HIS A 78 0.08 -4.98 11.79
CA HIS A 78 1.52 -4.74 11.62
C HIS A 78 1.86 -3.28 11.31
N GLN A 79 0.87 -2.39 11.30
CA GLN A 79 1.04 -0.95 11.08
C GLN A 79 1.70 -0.63 9.73
N THR A 80 1.38 -1.40 8.68
CA THR A 80 1.82 -1.11 7.32
C THR A 80 1.24 0.24 6.87
N ALA A 81 1.86 0.88 5.88
CA ALA A 81 1.46 2.21 5.42
C ALA A 81 0.12 2.19 4.67
N GLY A 82 -0.14 1.13 3.91
CA GLY A 82 -1.33 0.98 3.09
C GLY A 82 -1.23 -0.23 2.15
N LEU A 83 -2.29 -0.46 1.39
CA LEU A 83 -2.37 -1.50 0.38
C LEU A 83 -2.74 -0.89 -0.96
N CYS A 84 -1.94 -1.16 -1.98
CA CYS A 84 -2.25 -0.88 -3.37
C CYS A 84 -2.67 -2.17 -4.07
N ILE A 85 -3.83 -2.15 -4.72
CA ILE A 85 -4.38 -3.27 -5.47
C ILE A 85 -4.57 -2.93 -6.94
N GLU A 86 -4.11 -3.80 -7.83
CA GLU A 86 -4.39 -3.74 -9.27
C GLU A 86 -5.69 -4.47 -9.61
N PHE A 87 -6.61 -3.79 -10.29
CA PHE A 87 -7.83 -4.38 -10.86
C PHE A 87 -7.66 -4.82 -12.30
N GLY A 88 -8.44 -5.84 -12.68
CA GLY A 88 -8.64 -6.26 -14.07
C GLY A 88 -7.73 -7.39 -14.57
N THR A 89 -6.71 -7.77 -13.81
CA THR A 89 -5.93 -9.01 -14.07
C THR A 89 -6.46 -10.18 -13.26
N THR A 90 -6.83 -9.90 -12.01
CA THR A 90 -7.27 -10.92 -11.07
C THR A 90 -8.57 -10.51 -10.39
N VAL A 91 -8.62 -9.38 -9.71
CA VAL A 91 -9.79 -8.99 -8.93
C VAL A 91 -10.59 -7.92 -9.68
N ASP A 92 -11.92 -8.09 -9.71
CA ASP A 92 -12.86 -7.18 -10.36
C ASP A 92 -13.70 -6.38 -9.36
N GLU A 93 -13.80 -6.86 -8.11
CA GLU A 93 -14.53 -6.23 -7.02
C GLU A 93 -13.81 -6.38 -5.67
N ILE A 94 -13.86 -5.35 -4.83
CA ILE A 94 -13.48 -5.44 -3.41
C ILE A 94 -14.77 -5.63 -2.61
N PRO A 95 -14.88 -6.68 -1.78
CA PRO A 95 -16.02 -6.82 -0.86
C PRO A 95 -16.19 -5.62 0.06
N ASP A 96 -17.43 -5.15 0.26
CA ASP A 96 -17.74 -3.99 1.11
C ASP A 96 -17.14 -4.09 2.52
N GLN A 97 -17.09 -5.31 3.08
CA GLN A 97 -16.51 -5.56 4.40
C GLN A 97 -15.01 -5.17 4.48
N ILE A 98 -14.28 -5.23 3.36
CA ILE A 98 -12.87 -4.78 3.30
C ILE A 98 -12.80 -3.26 3.25
N ILE A 99 -13.69 -2.61 2.50
CA ILE A 99 -13.82 -1.15 2.44
C ILE A 99 -14.13 -0.61 3.85
N ASP A 100 -15.16 -1.15 4.50
CA ASP A 100 -15.56 -0.78 5.86
C ASP A 100 -14.42 -0.96 6.87
N LEU A 101 -13.68 -2.07 6.75
CA LEU A 101 -12.53 -2.33 7.61
C LEU A 101 -11.44 -1.28 7.38
N CYS A 102 -11.11 -0.95 6.14
CA CYS A 102 -10.11 0.07 5.82
C CYS A 102 -10.50 1.44 6.37
N ASP A 103 -11.77 1.84 6.21
CA ASP A 103 -12.28 3.10 6.74
C ASP A 103 -12.23 3.14 8.28
N SER A 104 -12.59 2.06 8.96
CA SER A 104 -12.58 2.00 10.43
C SER A 104 -11.20 2.15 11.07
N TYR A 105 -10.13 1.84 10.32
CA TYR A 105 -8.74 1.91 10.78
C TYR A 105 -7.95 3.05 10.12
N ASP A 106 -8.63 3.89 9.32
CA ASP A 106 -7.98 4.89 8.46
C ASP A 106 -6.80 4.27 7.70
N PHE A 107 -7.02 3.07 7.12
CA PHE A 107 -5.99 2.31 6.42
C PHE A 107 -6.14 2.52 4.91
N PRO A 108 -5.19 3.19 4.24
CA PRO A 108 -5.32 3.50 2.82
C PRO A 108 -5.41 2.24 1.96
N LEU A 109 -6.56 2.07 1.31
CA LEU A 109 -6.75 1.10 0.24
C LEU A 109 -6.72 1.85 -1.09
N ILE A 110 -5.66 1.66 -1.86
CA ILE A 110 -5.39 2.36 -3.11
C ILE A 110 -5.65 1.41 -4.27
N LEU A 111 -6.42 1.84 -5.24
CA LEU A 111 -6.86 1.04 -6.36
C LEU A 111 -6.27 1.56 -7.68
N PHE A 112 -5.64 0.67 -8.44
CA PHE A 112 -5.28 0.89 -9.83
C PHE A 112 -6.32 0.24 -10.75
N ARG A 113 -7.07 1.04 -11.52
CA ARG A 113 -8.06 0.53 -12.50
C ARG A 113 -7.46 -0.01 -13.79
N GLN A 114 -6.16 0.20 -13.99
CA GLN A 114 -5.43 -0.20 -15.17
C GLN A 114 -4.13 -0.88 -14.72
N PRO A 115 -3.59 -1.79 -15.55
CA PRO A 115 -2.34 -2.45 -15.22
C PRO A 115 -1.23 -1.45 -14.94
N VAL A 116 -0.46 -1.69 -13.88
CA VAL A 116 0.68 -0.86 -13.50
C VAL A 116 1.90 -1.72 -13.25
N ARG A 117 3.06 -1.23 -13.68
CA ARG A 117 4.31 -1.95 -13.49
C ARG A 117 4.77 -1.76 -12.04
N PHE A 118 4.52 -2.75 -11.19
CA PHE A 118 4.97 -2.71 -9.79
C PHE A 118 6.50 -2.54 -9.64
N GLU A 119 7.28 -3.00 -10.63
CA GLU A 119 8.72 -2.74 -10.68
C GLU A 119 9.06 -1.25 -10.78
N GLU A 120 8.30 -0.47 -11.56
CA GLU A 120 8.52 0.97 -11.72
C GLU A 120 8.16 1.69 -10.43
N ILE A 121 7.04 1.33 -9.80
CA ILE A 121 6.64 1.87 -8.48
C ILE A 121 7.73 1.58 -7.44
N THR A 122 8.24 0.34 -7.42
CA THR A 122 9.26 -0.08 -6.46
C THR A 122 10.54 0.73 -6.65
N GLN A 123 11.03 0.83 -7.88
CA GLN A 123 12.23 1.62 -8.19
C GLN A 123 12.07 3.10 -7.82
N ASP A 124 10.94 3.69 -8.18
CA ASP A 124 10.62 5.10 -8.00
C ASP A 124 10.55 5.50 -6.51
N ILE A 125 9.87 4.68 -5.70
CA ILE A 125 9.76 4.91 -4.25
C ILE A 125 11.08 4.58 -3.53
N HIS A 126 11.73 3.46 -3.85
CA HIS A 126 13.02 3.10 -3.23
C HIS A 126 14.08 4.15 -3.53
N ALA A 127 14.17 4.63 -4.77
CA ALA A 127 15.10 5.70 -5.13
C ALA A 127 14.86 6.97 -4.32
N HIS A 128 13.59 7.33 -4.08
CA HIS A 128 13.25 8.50 -3.25
C HIS A 128 13.74 8.32 -1.81
N ILE A 129 13.38 7.21 -1.17
CA ILE A 129 13.72 6.91 0.23
C ILE A 129 15.25 6.85 0.40
N ILE A 130 15.94 6.15 -0.50
CA ILE A 130 17.40 6.02 -0.48
C ILE A 130 18.08 7.39 -0.64
N ASN A 131 17.62 8.23 -1.58
CA ASN A 131 18.20 9.55 -1.82
C ASN A 131 18.01 10.50 -0.63
N GLN A 132 16.90 10.39 0.10
CA GLN A 132 16.71 11.13 1.36
C GLN A 132 17.78 10.72 2.39
N HIS A 133 18.05 9.42 2.55
CA HIS A 133 19.07 8.94 3.49
C HIS A 133 20.51 9.29 3.10
N PHE A 134 20.87 9.28 1.80
CA PHE A 134 22.22 9.67 1.36
C PHE A 134 22.50 11.17 1.47
N GLY A 135 21.48 12.04 1.40
CA GLY A 135 21.63 13.47 1.68
C GLY A 135 22.07 13.77 3.11
N LEU A 136 21.77 12.87 4.06
CA LEU A 136 22.10 13.00 5.48
C LEU A 136 23.53 12.54 5.82
N LEU A 137 24.12 11.64 5.03
CA LEU A 137 25.48 11.12 5.24
C LEU A 137 26.59 12.05 4.75
N LYS A 138 26.25 13.16 4.08
CA LYS A 138 27.22 14.16 3.56
C LYS A 138 27.36 15.40 4.45
N LYS A 139 26.92 15.35 5.71
CA LYS A 139 27.12 16.43 6.69
C LYS A 139 28.13 16.03 7.76
#